data_AF-A0A3A5UMB4-F1
#
_entry.id   AF-A0A3A5UMB4-F1
#
_cell.length_a   1.000
_cell.length_b   1.000
_cell.length_c   1.000
_cell.angle_alpha   90.00
_cell.angle_beta   90.00
_cell.angle_gamma   90.00
#
_symmetry.space_group_name_H-M   'P 1'
#
loop_
_entity.id
_entity.type
_entity.pdbx_description
1 polymer ?
#
loop_
_entity_poly.entity_id
_entity_poly.type
_entity_poly.pdbx_seq_one_letter_code
_entity_poly.pdbx_strand_id
1 'polypeptide(L)'
;MPIMADADVDDICRVLAVCFRHGESLSELDIERVLSFDMGWLSPDEASTAVHALIDSGWLIGDVDDLQPVVKNNSITTPLGWFPRPSRLINPVRYDSKQFNESSNSEGIPVTEEPTKKVEAPVKIDAQSELTSKDPRAKMERRLKRYVAKQSKLDIEEIERRIQRKKNALSFVTVWMCIALVAREQGLEMKDIIEALSGNQAKSSN
;
A
#
# COMPACT_ATOMS: atom_id res chain seq x y z
N MET A 1 35.76 2.28 11.62
CA MET A 1 35.03 1.59 10.55
C MET A 1 33.55 1.94 10.67
N PRO A 2 33.01 2.95 9.95
CA PRO A 2 31.62 3.40 10.12
C PRO A 2 30.68 3.12 8.93
N ILE A 3 31.20 2.75 7.75
CA ILE A 3 30.39 2.69 6.50
C ILE A 3 29.43 1.49 6.46
N MET A 4 29.74 0.38 7.15
CA MET A 4 28.91 -0.83 7.08
C MET A 4 27.64 -0.76 7.93
N ALA A 5 27.70 -0.10 9.09
CA ALA A 5 26.55 0.04 10.00
C ALA A 5 25.42 0.86 9.35
N ASP A 6 25.79 1.88 8.57
CA ASP A 6 24.84 2.74 7.88
C ASP A 6 24.03 1.98 6.81
N ALA A 7 24.69 1.07 6.07
CA ALA A 7 24.02 0.25 5.07
C ALA A 7 23.13 -0.85 5.67
N ASP A 8 23.41 -1.30 6.90
CA ASP A 8 22.57 -2.27 7.60
C ASP A 8 21.30 -1.60 8.13
N VAL A 9 21.46 -0.38 8.65
CA VAL A 9 20.38 0.48 9.13
C VAL A 9 19.46 0.89 8.00
N ASP A 10 20.02 1.32 6.88
CA ASP A 10 19.26 1.69 5.68
C ASP A 10 18.38 0.55 5.18
N ASP A 11 18.89 -0.68 5.20
CA ASP A 11 18.13 -1.87 4.82
C ASP A 11 16.92 -2.07 5.76
N ILE A 12 17.14 -2.00 7.07
CA ILE A 12 16.06 -2.14 8.07
C ILE A 12 15.03 -1.03 7.89
N CYS A 13 15.47 0.21 7.77
CA CYS A 13 14.64 1.38 7.51
C CYS A 13 13.78 1.22 6.24
N ARG A 14 14.36 0.72 5.13
CA ARG A 14 13.63 0.46 3.88
C ARG A 14 12.60 -0.64 4.04
N VAL A 15 12.92 -1.71 4.77
CA VAL A 15 11.99 -2.80 5.05
C VAL A 15 10.80 -2.30 5.87
N LEU A 16 11.06 -1.55 6.93
CA LEU A 16 10.01 -0.96 7.77
C LEU A 16 9.16 0.04 6.96
N ALA A 17 9.77 0.89 6.13
CA ALA A 17 9.04 1.81 5.26
C ALA A 17 8.11 1.08 4.27
N VAL A 18 8.51 -0.11 3.79
CA VAL A 18 7.64 -0.94 2.93
C VAL A 18 6.50 -1.57 3.72
N CYS A 19 6.78 -2.12 4.91
CA CYS A 19 5.76 -2.74 5.76
C CYS A 19 4.68 -1.72 6.17
N PHE A 20 5.10 -0.54 6.64
CA PHE A 20 4.21 0.49 7.17
C PHE A 20 3.80 1.55 6.12
N ARG A 21 3.88 1.23 4.83
CA ARG A 21 3.55 2.18 3.75
C ARG A 21 2.08 2.63 3.77
N HIS A 22 1.18 1.79 4.26
CA HIS A 22 -0.26 1.98 4.18
C HIS A 22 -0.96 2.13 5.54
N GLY A 23 -0.20 2.10 6.64
CA GLY A 23 -0.74 2.14 8.00
C GLY A 23 0.36 2.42 9.02
N GLU A 24 -0.03 2.96 10.18
CA GLU A 24 0.91 3.34 11.23
C GLU A 24 1.30 2.16 12.14
N SER A 25 0.47 1.11 12.16
CA SER A 25 0.70 -0.09 12.96
C SER A 25 0.23 -1.36 12.24
N LEU A 26 0.82 -2.49 12.62
CA LEU A 26 0.55 -3.82 12.09
C LEU A 26 0.70 -4.86 13.19
N SER A 27 -0.02 -5.98 13.07
CA SER A 27 0.23 -7.14 13.92
C SER A 27 1.54 -7.84 13.53
N GLU A 28 2.13 -8.57 14.47
CA GLU A 28 3.30 -9.44 14.23
C GLU A 28 3.07 -10.36 13.03
N LEU A 29 1.91 -11.03 12.99
CA LEU A 29 1.53 -11.93 11.91
C LEU A 29 1.42 -11.21 10.56
N ASP A 30 0.94 -9.97 10.54
CA ASP A 30 0.87 -9.18 9.30
C ASP A 30 2.26 -8.80 8.80
N ILE A 31 3.19 -8.45 9.69
CA ILE A 31 4.59 -8.17 9.31
C ILE A 31 5.26 -9.44 8.78
N GLU A 32 5.10 -10.58 9.46
CA GLU A 32 5.60 -11.88 8.99
C GLU A 32 5.05 -12.23 7.59
N ARG A 33 3.75 -12.01 7.37
CA ARG A 33 3.08 -12.25 6.08
C ARG A 33 3.63 -11.34 4.99
N VAL A 34 3.87 -10.07 5.30
CA VAL A 34 4.45 -9.12 4.34
C VAL A 34 5.86 -9.56 3.94
N LEU A 35 6.69 -9.92 4.91
CA LEU A 35 8.08 -10.33 4.67
C LEU A 35 8.19 -11.65 3.89
N SER A 36 7.30 -12.61 4.16
CA SER A 36 7.39 -13.96 3.59
C SER A 36 6.52 -14.17 2.34
N PHE A 37 5.27 -13.72 2.34
CA PHE A 37 4.33 -13.98 1.24
C PHE A 37 4.21 -12.82 0.26
N ASP A 38 4.03 -11.59 0.75
CA ASP A 38 3.77 -10.45 -0.14
C ASP A 38 5.04 -10.06 -0.89
N MET A 39 6.16 -9.98 -0.17
CA MET A 39 7.44 -9.56 -0.74
C MET A 39 8.37 -10.74 -1.11
N GLY A 40 8.16 -11.92 -0.51
CA GLY A 40 8.99 -13.10 -0.78
C GLY A 40 10.45 -12.92 -0.35
N TRP A 41 10.70 -12.11 0.68
CA TRP A 41 12.05 -11.78 1.12
C TRP A 41 12.67 -12.81 2.06
N LEU A 42 11.82 -13.46 2.86
CA LEU A 42 12.20 -14.45 3.86
C LEU A 42 11.29 -15.69 3.73
N SER A 43 11.75 -16.84 4.20
CA SER A 43 10.82 -17.96 4.48
C SER A 43 9.92 -17.63 5.68
N PRO A 44 8.77 -18.32 5.87
CA PRO A 44 7.90 -18.08 7.02
C PRO A 44 8.61 -18.17 8.38
N ASP A 45 9.49 -19.17 8.55
CA ASP A 45 10.26 -19.37 9.78
C ASP A 45 11.29 -18.24 10.00
N GLU A 46 11.95 -17.80 8.93
CA GLU A 46 12.89 -16.67 8.97
C GLU A 46 12.18 -15.34 9.22
N ALA A 47 10.97 -15.17 8.68
CA ALA A 47 10.17 -13.97 8.88
C ALA A 47 9.77 -13.82 10.35
N SER A 48 9.31 -14.89 10.99
CA SER A 48 9.00 -14.89 12.42
C SER A 48 10.23 -14.58 13.27
N THR A 49 11.36 -15.21 12.95
CA THR A 49 12.64 -14.92 13.60
C THR A 49 13.05 -13.45 13.45
N ALA A 50 12.89 -12.89 12.25
CA ALA A 50 13.23 -11.50 11.97
C ALA A 50 12.34 -10.50 12.71
N VAL A 51 11.03 -10.75 12.82
CA VAL A 51 10.12 -9.85 13.54
C VAL A 51 10.46 -9.82 15.02
N HIS A 52 10.63 -10.98 15.66
CA HIS A 52 11.08 -11.06 17.04
C HIS A 52 12.44 -10.36 17.24
N ALA A 53 13.39 -10.57 16.34
CA ALA A 53 14.69 -9.93 16.41
C ALA A 53 14.60 -8.39 16.27
N LEU A 54 13.69 -7.88 15.44
CA LEU A 54 13.43 -6.44 15.28
C LEU A 54 12.75 -5.82 16.50
N ILE A 55 11.89 -6.56 17.20
CA ILE A 55 11.33 -6.15 18.49
C ILE A 55 12.43 -6.10 19.55
N ASP A 56 13.23 -7.17 19.68
CA ASP A 56 14.30 -7.29 20.68
C ASP A 56 15.41 -6.24 20.51
N SER A 57 15.70 -5.87 19.26
CA SER A 57 16.69 -4.85 18.93
C SER A 57 16.14 -3.42 19.01
N GLY A 58 14.83 -3.26 19.26
CA GLY A 58 14.18 -1.97 19.49
C GLY A 58 13.83 -1.21 18.21
N TRP A 59 13.71 -1.88 17.06
CA TRP A 59 13.22 -1.26 15.82
C TRP A 59 11.69 -1.22 15.75
N LEU A 60 11.03 -2.18 16.38
CA LEU A 60 9.58 -2.27 16.53
C LEU A 60 9.21 -2.06 18.00
N ILE A 61 8.17 -1.26 18.24
CA ILE A 61 7.62 -0.97 19.56
C ILE A 61 6.10 -1.12 19.53
N GLY A 62 5.51 -1.55 20.63
CA GLY A 62 4.05 -1.74 20.74
C GLY A 62 3.69 -3.09 21.32
N ASP A 63 2.42 -3.45 21.16
CA ASP A 63 1.90 -4.77 21.49
C ASP A 63 1.89 -5.67 20.23
N VAL A 64 1.72 -6.98 20.40
CA VAL A 64 1.78 -7.99 19.34
C VAL A 64 0.82 -7.68 18.18
N ASP A 65 -0.35 -7.11 18.48
CA ASP A 65 -1.37 -6.76 17.48
C ASP A 65 -1.24 -5.32 16.93
N ASP A 66 -0.34 -4.50 17.50
CA ASP A 66 -0.23 -3.06 17.22
C ASP A 66 1.25 -2.60 17.24
N LEU A 67 2.12 -3.31 16.50
CA LEU A 67 3.53 -2.96 16.38
C LEU A 67 3.69 -1.75 15.47
N GLN A 68 4.57 -0.84 15.88
CA GLN A 68 4.91 0.38 15.16
C GLN A 68 6.43 0.48 14.96
N PRO A 69 6.89 1.02 13.83
CA PRO A 69 8.30 1.29 13.63
C PRO A 69 8.72 2.48 14.49
N VAL A 70 9.90 2.39 15.11
CA VAL A 70 10.48 3.53 15.84
C VAL A 70 10.85 4.67 14.88
N VAL A 71 11.19 4.33 13.64
CA VAL A 71 11.50 5.31 12.58
C VAL A 71 10.23 5.64 11.80
N LYS A 72 9.70 6.86 11.98
CA LYS A 72 8.50 7.37 11.28
C LYS A 72 8.80 8.07 9.95
N ASN A 73 10.03 7.93 9.42
CA ASN A 73 10.48 8.77 8.30
C ASN A 73 9.87 8.30 6.97
N ASN A 74 8.82 8.97 6.52
CA ASN A 74 8.13 8.78 5.24
C ASN A 74 8.98 9.09 3.98
N SER A 75 10.25 9.46 4.13
CA SER A 75 11.13 9.87 3.02
C SER A 75 12.10 8.78 2.54
N ILE A 76 12.08 7.58 3.15
CA ILE A 76 12.94 6.47 2.74
C ILE A 76 12.43 5.89 1.40
N THR A 77 13.17 6.16 0.32
CA THR A 77 12.83 5.68 -1.02
C THR A 77 13.56 4.39 -1.36
N THR A 78 12.84 3.29 -1.57
CA THR A 78 13.42 1.99 -1.96
C THR A 78 13.56 1.89 -3.48
N PRO A 79 14.77 1.66 -4.03
CA PRO A 79 14.96 1.58 -5.48
C PRO A 79 14.22 0.38 -6.07
N LEU A 80 13.80 0.50 -7.33
CA LEU A 80 13.10 -0.58 -8.03
C LEU A 80 14.02 -1.79 -8.15
N GLY A 81 13.50 -2.98 -7.80
CA GLY A 81 14.26 -4.24 -7.84
C GLY A 81 15.23 -4.44 -6.67
N TRP A 82 15.17 -3.58 -5.64
CA TRP A 82 15.93 -3.76 -4.41
C TRP A 82 15.38 -4.91 -3.56
N PHE A 83 16.27 -5.60 -2.85
CA PHE A 83 15.97 -6.71 -1.96
C PHE A 83 16.83 -6.60 -0.70
N PRO A 84 16.27 -6.76 0.51
CA PRO A 84 17.04 -6.69 1.76
C PRO A 84 17.95 -7.90 1.91
N ARG A 85 19.06 -7.77 2.63
CA ARG A 85 19.82 -8.97 2.99
C ARG A 85 19.13 -9.68 4.17
N PRO A 86 18.72 -10.96 4.05
CA PRO A 86 18.02 -11.67 5.12
C PRO A 86 18.77 -11.65 6.45
N SER A 87 20.11 -11.78 6.41
CA SER A 87 20.95 -11.77 7.60
C SER A 87 20.84 -10.48 8.43
N ARG A 88 20.50 -9.34 7.80
CA ARG A 88 20.33 -8.05 8.48
C ARG A 88 19.01 -7.94 9.22
N LEU A 89 18.00 -8.71 8.82
CA LEU A 89 16.70 -8.75 9.48
C LEU A 89 16.66 -9.80 10.58
N ILE A 90 17.35 -10.94 10.38
CA ILE A 90 17.45 -12.02 11.37
C ILE A 90 18.38 -11.64 12.52
N ASN A 91 19.43 -10.85 12.25
CA ASN A 91 20.35 -10.37 13.27
C ASN A 91 20.56 -8.85 13.13
N PRO A 92 19.53 -8.05 13.45
CA PRO A 92 19.56 -6.61 13.28
C PRO A 92 20.53 -5.94 14.24
N VAL A 93 21.11 -4.82 13.80
CA VAL A 93 21.84 -3.92 14.69
C VAL A 93 20.89 -3.34 15.73
N ARG A 94 21.37 -3.09 16.96
CA ARG A 94 20.52 -2.46 17.99
C ARG A 94 20.16 -1.03 17.59
N TYR A 95 18.91 -0.65 17.81
CA TYR A 95 18.47 0.72 17.62
C TYR A 95 19.15 1.65 18.64
N ASP A 96 19.81 2.70 18.15
CA ASP A 96 20.46 3.74 18.94
C ASP A 96 19.86 5.10 18.55
N SER A 97 19.05 5.65 19.45
CA SER A 97 18.33 6.90 19.24
C SER A 97 19.25 8.10 18.98
N LYS A 98 20.53 8.05 19.39
CA LYS A 98 21.49 9.14 19.13
C LYS A 98 22.05 9.09 17.71
N GLN A 99 22.37 7.90 17.21
CA GLN A 99 22.90 7.73 15.85
C GLN A 99 21.82 7.94 14.79
N PHE A 100 20.59 7.52 15.05
CA PHE A 100 19.52 7.52 14.04
C PHE A 100 18.67 8.79 13.99
N ASN A 101 18.77 9.67 15.00
CA ASN A 101 18.18 11.01 14.92
C ASN A 101 19.12 12.04 14.28
N GLU A 102 20.45 11.85 14.33
CA GLU A 102 21.43 12.82 13.81
C GLU A 102 21.56 12.82 12.27
N SER A 103 21.22 11.73 11.58
CA SER A 103 21.13 11.71 10.10
C SER A 103 19.98 12.55 9.52
N SER A 104 19.22 13.25 10.38
CA SER A 104 18.06 14.07 10.02
C SER A 104 18.37 15.55 9.76
N ASN A 105 19.64 15.98 9.78
CA ASN A 105 19.96 17.41 9.66
C ASN A 105 20.94 17.74 8.54
N SER A 106 20.39 18.04 7.36
CA SER A 106 21.02 18.90 6.36
C SER A 106 19.98 19.81 5.71
N GLU A 107 20.00 21.07 6.18
CA GLU A 107 19.66 22.35 5.51
C GLU A 107 18.20 22.54 5.04
N GLY A 108 17.31 23.21 5.81
CA GLY A 108 17.06 24.68 5.80
C GLY A 108 15.82 25.00 4.92
N ILE A 109 14.78 25.78 5.25
CA ILE A 109 14.49 26.93 6.15
C ILE A 109 12.91 27.07 6.15
N PRO A 110 12.28 27.99 6.91
CA PRO A 110 11.93 27.98 8.32
C PRO A 110 10.45 27.65 8.61
N VAL A 111 10.21 27.27 9.85
CA VAL A 111 8.93 27.29 10.56
C VAL A 111 8.42 28.74 10.70
N THR A 112 7.14 28.96 10.43
CA THR A 112 6.36 29.99 11.13
C THR A 112 5.16 29.31 11.79
N GLU A 113 5.20 29.28 13.11
CA GLU A 113 4.20 28.72 14.00
C GLU A 113 2.98 29.64 14.18
N GLU A 114 1.80 28.98 14.19
CA GLU A 114 0.58 29.26 14.99
C GLU A 114 -0.37 30.43 14.63
N PRO A 115 -1.68 30.43 15.04
CA PRO A 115 -2.41 29.51 15.92
C PRO A 115 -3.83 29.06 15.47
N THR A 116 -4.30 27.97 16.09
CA THR A 116 -5.71 27.56 16.40
C THR A 116 -6.90 28.20 15.66
N LYS A 117 -7.74 27.37 15.01
CA LYS A 117 -9.21 27.41 15.18
C LYS A 117 -9.94 26.15 14.69
N LYS A 118 -10.62 25.54 15.66
CA LYS A 118 -11.66 24.50 15.60
C LYS A 118 -12.84 24.92 14.72
N VAL A 119 -13.24 24.14 13.69
CA VAL A 119 -14.63 23.95 13.20
C VAL A 119 -14.74 22.63 12.41
N GLU A 120 -15.84 21.91 12.65
CA GLU A 120 -16.26 20.63 12.10
C GLU A 120 -16.73 20.66 10.62
N ALA A 121 -16.72 19.46 9.99
CA ALA A 121 -17.56 18.98 8.88
C ALA A 121 -17.09 19.23 7.42
N PRO A 122 -17.64 18.49 6.44
CA PRO A 122 -17.04 17.31 5.81
C PRO A 122 -16.43 17.62 4.43
N VAL A 123 -15.24 17.09 4.15
CA VAL A 123 -14.58 17.26 2.85
C VAL A 123 -15.30 16.38 1.81
N LYS A 124 -16.11 17.04 0.98
CA LYS A 124 -16.60 16.50 -0.29
C LYS A 124 -15.40 16.12 -1.14
N ILE A 125 -15.28 14.83 -1.46
CA ILE A 125 -14.32 14.34 -2.44
C ILE A 125 -14.77 14.86 -3.80
N ASP A 126 -13.93 15.71 -4.41
CA ASP A 126 -14.16 16.28 -5.73
C ASP A 126 -14.29 15.17 -6.78
N ALA A 127 -15.51 14.99 -7.28
CA ALA A 127 -15.86 14.08 -8.37
C ALA A 127 -15.39 14.56 -9.76
N GLN A 128 -14.38 15.44 -9.86
CA GLN A 128 -14.06 16.16 -11.10
C GLN A 128 -12.70 15.81 -11.72
N SER A 129 -11.85 14.99 -11.08
CA SER A 129 -10.53 14.62 -11.63
C SER A 129 -10.57 13.54 -12.72
N GLU A 130 -11.66 12.76 -12.83
CA GLU A 130 -11.70 11.61 -13.74
C GLU A 130 -11.94 11.93 -15.22
N LEU A 131 -12.22 13.18 -15.64
CA LEU A 131 -12.69 13.42 -17.02
C LEU A 131 -11.58 13.66 -18.06
N THR A 132 -10.33 13.88 -17.69
CA THR A 132 -9.28 14.35 -18.64
C THR A 132 -8.07 13.43 -18.83
N SER A 133 -7.95 12.33 -18.08
CA SER A 133 -6.83 11.40 -18.30
C SER A 133 -6.98 10.68 -19.65
N LYS A 134 -5.99 10.88 -20.54
CA LYS A 134 -5.83 10.22 -21.85
C LYS A 134 -5.29 8.78 -21.72
N ASP A 135 -5.12 8.26 -20.50
CA ASP A 135 -4.58 6.94 -20.29
C ASP A 135 -5.53 5.85 -20.87
N PRO A 136 -5.04 4.96 -21.76
CA PRO A 136 -5.83 3.85 -22.27
C PRO A 136 -6.43 2.97 -21.16
N ARG A 137 -5.75 2.82 -20.01
CA ARG A 137 -6.25 2.04 -18.86
C ARG A 137 -7.45 2.70 -18.21
N ALA A 138 -7.39 4.01 -17.94
CA ALA A 138 -8.51 4.75 -17.37
C ALA A 138 -9.75 4.72 -18.28
N LYS A 139 -9.56 4.76 -19.60
CA LYS A 139 -10.66 4.63 -20.58
C LYS A 139 -11.33 3.26 -20.50
N MET A 140 -10.54 2.20 -20.37
CA MET A 140 -11.04 0.82 -20.21
C MET A 140 -11.84 0.67 -18.91
N GLU A 141 -11.29 1.14 -17.79
CA GLU A 141 -11.94 1.10 -16.47
C GLU A 141 -13.29 1.84 -16.47
N ARG A 142 -13.35 3.05 -17.03
CA ARG A 142 -14.60 3.82 -17.17
C ARG A 142 -15.63 3.12 -18.05
N ARG A 143 -15.20 2.38 -19.08
CA ARG A 143 -16.11 1.62 -19.95
C ARG A 143 -16.67 0.42 -19.19
N LEU A 144 -15.81 -0.32 -18.50
CA LEU A 144 -16.22 -1.48 -17.71
C LEU A 144 -17.15 -1.07 -16.56
N LYS A 145 -16.81 -0.01 -15.82
CA LYS A 145 -17.66 0.54 -14.74
C LYS A 145 -19.07 0.88 -15.23
N ARG A 146 -19.18 1.57 -16.37
CA ARG A 146 -20.48 1.90 -17.00
C ARG A 146 -21.24 0.66 -17.49
N TYR A 147 -20.54 -0.30 -18.07
CA TYR A 147 -21.16 -1.56 -18.50
C TYR A 147 -21.76 -2.32 -17.31
N VAL A 148 -20.99 -2.46 -16.22
CA VAL A 148 -21.45 -3.11 -15.00
C VAL A 148 -22.63 -2.37 -14.38
N ALA A 149 -22.61 -1.03 -14.32
CA ALA A 149 -23.75 -0.24 -13.84
C ALA A 149 -25.03 -0.53 -14.63
N LYS A 150 -24.93 -0.54 -15.96
CA LYS A 150 -26.07 -0.81 -16.84
C LYS A 150 -26.64 -2.22 -16.68
N GLN A 151 -25.78 -3.22 -16.60
CA GLN A 151 -26.22 -4.63 -16.49
C GLN A 151 -26.72 -4.99 -15.10
N SER A 152 -26.05 -4.48 -14.05
CA SER A 152 -26.38 -4.79 -12.66
C SER A 152 -27.57 -3.98 -12.13
N LYS A 153 -28.03 -2.96 -12.88
CA LYS A 153 -29.04 -1.98 -12.43
C LYS A 153 -28.66 -1.32 -11.09
N LEU A 154 -27.37 -1.18 -10.83
CA LEU A 154 -26.83 -0.50 -9.67
C LEU A 154 -26.38 0.89 -10.08
N ASP A 155 -26.52 1.83 -9.15
CA ASP A 155 -25.96 3.15 -9.34
C ASP A 155 -24.43 3.13 -9.36
N ILE A 156 -23.84 4.07 -10.08
CA ILE A 156 -22.39 4.17 -10.26
C ILE A 156 -21.70 4.42 -8.90
N GLU A 157 -22.32 5.20 -8.01
CA GLU A 157 -21.79 5.47 -6.68
C GLU A 157 -21.72 4.19 -5.82
N GLU A 158 -22.76 3.35 -5.91
CA GLU A 158 -22.78 2.06 -5.21
C GLU A 158 -21.71 1.09 -5.75
N ILE A 159 -21.48 1.10 -7.06
CA ILE A 159 -20.41 0.31 -7.68
C ILE A 159 -19.04 0.82 -7.22
N GLU A 160 -18.82 2.14 -7.19
CA GLU A 160 -17.57 2.74 -6.71
C GLU A 160 -17.29 2.35 -5.25
N ARG A 161 -18.30 2.42 -4.39
CA ARG A 161 -18.20 1.97 -3.00
C ARG A 161 -17.78 0.51 -2.89
N ARG A 162 -18.33 -0.37 -3.73
CA ARG A 162 -17.98 -1.80 -3.76
C ARG A 162 -16.58 -2.04 -4.31
N ILE A 163 -16.17 -1.32 -5.35
CA ILE A 163 -14.80 -1.35 -5.89
C ILE A 163 -13.81 -0.96 -4.80
N GLN A 164 -14.07 0.11 -4.07
CA GLN A 164 -13.19 0.58 -3.00
C GLN A 164 -13.09 -0.42 -1.85
N ARG A 165 -14.21 -1.04 -1.44
CA ARG A 165 -14.20 -2.13 -0.45
C ARG A 165 -13.34 -3.31 -0.91
N LYS A 166 -13.46 -3.73 -2.17
CA LYS A 166 -12.62 -4.81 -2.73
C LYS A 166 -11.15 -4.43 -2.78
N LYS A 167 -10.85 -3.21 -3.19
CA LYS A 167 -9.49 -2.68 -3.25
C LYS A 167 -8.83 -2.69 -1.87
N ASN A 168 -9.57 -2.26 -0.84
CA ASN A 168 -9.08 -2.26 0.53
C ASN A 168 -8.90 -3.69 1.08
N ALA A 169 -9.76 -4.64 0.71
CA ALA A 169 -9.68 -6.01 1.20
C ALA A 169 -8.59 -6.87 0.53
N LEU A 170 -8.23 -6.58 -0.72
CA LEU A 170 -7.35 -7.41 -1.54
C LEU A 170 -5.94 -6.81 -1.73
N SER A 171 -5.68 -5.62 -1.16
CA SER A 171 -4.40 -4.90 -1.12
C SER A 171 -3.72 -4.63 -2.49
N PHE A 172 -3.24 -5.65 -3.19
CA PHE A 172 -2.48 -5.56 -4.45
C PHE A 172 -3.33 -5.85 -5.70
N VAL A 173 -4.56 -5.35 -5.72
CA VAL A 173 -5.49 -5.56 -6.84
C VAL A 173 -5.65 -4.30 -7.69
N THR A 174 -5.62 -4.49 -9.02
CA THR A 174 -5.85 -3.40 -9.98
C THR A 174 -7.33 -3.01 -10.03
N VAL A 175 -7.64 -1.74 -10.31
CA VAL A 175 -9.02 -1.22 -10.29
C VAL A 175 -9.92 -1.97 -11.28
N TRP A 176 -9.46 -2.26 -12.49
CA TRP A 176 -10.24 -3.05 -13.46
C TRP A 176 -10.56 -4.47 -12.94
N MET A 177 -9.66 -5.09 -12.18
CA MET A 177 -9.90 -6.40 -11.56
C MET A 177 -10.95 -6.29 -10.45
N CYS A 178 -10.91 -5.25 -9.62
CA CYS A 178 -11.98 -4.97 -8.65
C CYS A 178 -13.35 -4.83 -9.34
N ILE A 179 -13.41 -4.09 -10.46
CA ILE A 179 -14.64 -3.93 -11.24
C ILE A 179 -15.13 -5.29 -11.77
N ALA A 180 -14.23 -6.12 -12.30
CA ALA A 180 -14.57 -7.46 -12.80
C ALA A 180 -15.09 -8.38 -11.68
N LEU A 181 -14.51 -8.30 -10.48
CA LEU A 181 -14.99 -9.04 -9.31
C LEU A 181 -16.39 -8.58 -8.90
N VAL A 182 -16.66 -7.26 -8.87
CA VAL A 182 -18.01 -6.74 -8.61
C VAL A 182 -18.99 -7.24 -9.67
N ALA A 183 -18.62 -7.20 -10.95
CA ALA A 183 -19.44 -7.71 -12.05
C ALA A 183 -19.81 -9.18 -11.83
N ARG A 184 -18.83 -10.00 -11.46
CA ARG A 184 -19.05 -11.43 -11.19
C ARG A 184 -20.00 -11.67 -10.03
N GLU A 185 -19.89 -10.86 -8.97
CA GLU A 185 -20.82 -10.91 -7.82
C GLU A 185 -22.24 -10.49 -8.18
N GLN A 186 -22.42 -9.62 -9.17
CA GLN A 186 -23.75 -9.26 -9.68
C GLN A 186 -24.31 -10.29 -10.68
N GLY A 187 -23.63 -11.42 -10.86
CA GLY A 187 -24.09 -12.52 -11.71
C GLY A 187 -23.80 -12.33 -13.20
N LEU A 188 -22.94 -11.38 -13.59
CA LEU A 188 -22.55 -11.23 -14.99
C LEU A 188 -21.72 -12.43 -15.47
N GLU A 189 -21.90 -12.81 -16.73
CA GLU A 189 -21.11 -13.87 -17.35
C GLU A 189 -19.68 -13.40 -17.62
N MET A 190 -18.72 -14.32 -17.42
CA MET A 190 -17.30 -14.02 -17.63
C MET A 190 -16.99 -13.61 -19.08
N LYS A 191 -17.72 -14.19 -20.05
CA LYS A 191 -17.59 -13.86 -21.47
C LYS A 191 -17.89 -12.38 -21.73
N ASP A 192 -18.97 -11.87 -21.15
CA ASP A 192 -19.40 -10.49 -21.34
C ASP A 192 -18.45 -9.49 -20.65
N ILE A 193 -17.91 -9.88 -19.49
CA ILE A 193 -16.89 -9.09 -18.78
C ILE A 193 -15.62 -8.98 -19.63
N ILE A 194 -15.17 -10.10 -20.24
CA ILE A 194 -14.01 -10.14 -21.12
C ILE A 194 -14.26 -9.30 -22.38
N GLU A 195 -15.44 -9.39 -22.99
CA GLU A 195 -15.78 -8.58 -24.16
C GLU A 195 -15.75 -7.07 -23.84
N ALA A 196 -16.32 -6.67 -22.70
CA ALA A 196 -16.28 -5.29 -22.22
C ALA A 196 -14.84 -4.80 -21.94
N LEU A 197 -13.92 -5.70 -21.57
CA LEU A 197 -12.49 -5.43 -21.40
C LEU A 197 -11.77 -5.30 -22.74
N SER A 198 -11.95 -6.26 -23.66
CA SER A 198 -11.29 -6.31 -24.97
C SER A 198 -11.69 -5.18 -25.91
N GLY A 199 -12.82 -4.52 -25.65
CA GLY A 199 -13.22 -3.32 -26.39
C GLY A 199 -13.71 -3.54 -27.80
N ASN A 200 -13.85 -4.80 -28.20
CA ASN A 200 -14.71 -5.17 -29.31
C ASN A 200 -16.15 -4.99 -28.83
N GLN A 201 -16.81 -3.95 -29.34
CA GLN A 201 -18.25 -4.01 -29.51
C GLN A 201 -18.46 -5.06 -30.61
N ALA A 202 -18.81 -6.30 -30.25
CA ALA A 202 -19.39 -7.18 -31.25
C ALA A 202 -20.69 -6.52 -31.70
N LYS A 203 -20.66 -5.91 -32.88
CA LYS A 203 -21.84 -5.79 -33.73
C LYS A 203 -22.31 -7.21 -34.03
N SER A 204 -23.14 -7.74 -33.15
CA SER A 204 -23.99 -8.90 -33.35
C SER A 204 -25.37 -8.43 -32.89
N SER A 205 -26.40 -8.30 -33.72
CA SER A 205 -26.64 -8.72 -35.10
C SER A 205 -27.76 -7.83 -35.69
N ASN A 206 -27.86 -7.84 -37.02
CA ASN A 206 -29.05 -7.66 -37.88
C ASN A 206 -30.22 -6.78 -37.40
#